data_AF-A0A2N2DUK7-F1
#
_entry.id   AF-A0A2N2DUK7-F1
#
_cell.length_a   1.000
_cell.length_b   1.000
_cell.length_c   1.000
_cell.angle_alpha   90.00
_cell.angle_beta   90.00
_cell.angle_gamma   90.00
#
_symmetry.space_group_name_H-M   'P 1'
#
loop_
_entity.id
_entity.type
_entity.pdbx_description
1 polymer ?
#
loop_
_entity_poly.entity_id
_entity_poly.type
_entity_poly.pdbx_seq_one_letter_code
_entity_poly.pdbx_strand_id
1 'polypeptide(L)'
;LPIFGGFEKSFMLMGDLKVKADRMGWLGIGHQKISWGKLAVISAILISMGTFLGTVVTVTGFTFVRNIDVLLSLMPFVLILALGNSLFEGILYRNTIIASLTTVLDKNDVVLLGAIFFGVAHYFGAPGGPLGVVMSGVLGWYLCRSMIETKGLFASWLIHFLQDVVIFSAVILLGGFGI
;
A
#
# COMPACT_ATOMS: atom_id res chain seq x y z
N LEU A 1 -18.57 -1.86 -28.29
CA LEU A 1 -17.61 -1.53 -27.21
C LEU A 1 -16.90 -2.82 -26.80
N PRO A 2 -15.57 -2.95 -26.84
CA PRO A 2 -14.92 -4.08 -26.20
C PRO A 2 -15.00 -3.82 -24.70
N ILE A 3 -15.90 -4.54 -24.02
CA ILE A 3 -16.21 -4.39 -22.58
C ILE A 3 -15.05 -4.87 -21.70
N PHE A 4 -14.07 -5.58 -22.29
CA PHE A 4 -12.85 -6.00 -21.60
C PHE A 4 -11.64 -5.48 -22.38
N GLY A 5 -11.06 -4.38 -21.89
CA GLY A 5 -9.71 -3.99 -22.28
C GLY A 5 -8.73 -5.08 -21.85
N GLY A 6 -7.71 -5.39 -22.68
CA GLY A 6 -6.71 -6.39 -22.34
C GLY A 6 -5.99 -6.11 -21.02
N PHE A 7 -5.29 -7.11 -20.47
CA PHE A 7 -4.59 -7.05 -19.17
C PHE A 7 -3.65 -5.84 -19.00
N GLU A 8 -3.13 -5.29 -20.11
CA GLU A 8 -2.32 -4.07 -20.11
C GLU A 8 -3.13 -2.82 -19.74
N LYS A 9 -4.40 -2.72 -20.15
CA LYS A 9 -5.30 -1.64 -19.76
C LYS A 9 -5.78 -1.80 -18.32
N SER A 10 -5.72 -3.02 -17.79
CA SER A 10 -6.12 -3.33 -16.44
C SER A 10 -4.98 -3.26 -15.44
N PHE A 11 -3.76 -2.82 -15.77
CA PHE A 11 -2.62 -2.67 -14.83
C PHE A 11 -2.30 -3.90 -13.94
N MET A 12 -2.78 -5.09 -14.30
CA MET A 12 -2.64 -6.33 -13.51
C MET A 12 -1.27 -7.00 -13.69
N LEU A 13 -0.48 -6.53 -14.64
CA LEU A 13 0.86 -7.05 -14.93
C LEU A 13 1.89 -6.50 -13.94
N MET A 14 3.10 -7.05 -13.99
CA MET A 14 4.21 -6.59 -13.15
C MET A 14 4.58 -5.12 -13.40
N GLY A 15 4.36 -4.63 -14.63
CA GLY A 15 4.79 -3.31 -15.07
C GLY A 15 6.30 -3.23 -15.32
N ASP A 16 6.75 -2.07 -15.81
CA ASP A 16 8.16 -1.79 -16.04
C ASP A 16 8.79 -1.08 -14.83
N LEU A 17 9.47 -1.87 -14.00
CA LEU A 17 10.19 -1.38 -12.82
C LEU A 17 11.47 -0.59 -13.14
N LYS A 18 11.91 -0.56 -14.41
CA LYS A 18 13.06 0.24 -14.84
C LYS A 18 12.68 1.69 -15.11
N VAL A 19 11.39 1.98 -15.29
CA VAL A 19 10.87 3.34 -15.41
C VAL A 19 11.34 4.14 -14.21
N LYS A 20 11.86 5.34 -14.47
CA LYS A 20 12.26 6.24 -13.41
C LYS A 20 11.11 7.12 -12.98
N ALA A 21 11.02 7.30 -11.67
CA ALA A 21 9.93 8.04 -11.06
C ALA A 21 9.92 9.49 -11.54
N ASP A 22 8.71 10.00 -11.75
CA ASP A 22 8.48 11.43 -11.93
C ASP A 22 8.76 12.19 -10.62
N ARG A 23 8.84 13.52 -10.69
CA ARG A 23 9.19 14.35 -9.53
C ARG A 23 8.18 14.16 -8.39
N MET A 24 8.71 13.90 -7.19
CA MET A 24 7.96 13.93 -5.93
C MET A 24 8.63 14.93 -4.98
N GLY A 25 8.29 16.21 -5.15
CA GLY A 25 9.01 17.31 -4.49
C GLY A 25 9.02 17.22 -2.96
N TRP A 26 7.89 16.85 -2.35
CA TRP A 26 7.75 16.72 -0.90
C TRP A 26 8.51 15.52 -0.32
N LEU A 27 8.83 14.51 -1.14
CA LEU A 27 9.70 13.38 -0.78
C LEU A 27 11.18 13.63 -1.13
N GLY A 28 11.52 14.80 -1.68
CA GLY A 28 12.87 15.09 -2.15
C GLY A 28 13.32 14.28 -3.38
N ILE A 29 12.40 13.57 -4.05
CA ILE A 29 12.72 12.76 -5.23
C ILE A 29 12.67 13.66 -6.48
N GLY A 30 13.84 13.87 -7.09
CA GLY A 30 13.94 14.59 -8.36
C GLY A 30 13.47 13.76 -9.55
N HIS A 31 13.01 14.44 -10.61
CA HIS A 31 12.57 13.82 -11.86
C HIS A 31 13.66 12.91 -12.44
N GLN A 32 13.30 11.67 -12.81
CA GLN A 32 14.18 10.72 -13.50
C GLN A 32 15.48 10.37 -12.73
N LYS A 33 15.48 10.52 -11.40
CA LYS A 33 16.66 10.19 -10.56
C LYS A 33 16.73 8.72 -10.13
N ILE A 34 15.60 8.08 -9.86
CA ILE A 34 15.55 6.71 -9.32
C ILE A 34 14.51 5.86 -10.05
N SER A 35 14.82 4.58 -10.29
CA SER A 35 13.87 3.63 -10.88
C SER A 35 12.84 3.14 -9.87
N TRP A 36 11.64 2.82 -10.34
CA TRP A 36 10.57 2.28 -9.50
C TRP A 36 10.93 0.97 -8.82
N GLY A 37 11.77 0.12 -9.42
CA GLY A 37 12.24 -1.11 -8.77
C GLY A 37 13.04 -0.83 -7.48
N LYS A 38 14.01 0.10 -7.55
CA LYS A 38 14.77 0.52 -6.36
C LYS A 38 13.88 1.22 -5.35
N LEU A 39 13.03 2.11 -5.86
CA LEU A 39 12.15 2.91 -5.05
C LEU A 39 11.10 2.05 -4.32
N ALA A 40 10.58 1.00 -4.96
CA ALA A 40 9.65 0.06 -4.35
C ALA A 40 10.30 -0.70 -3.19
N VAL A 41 11.53 -1.21 -3.35
CA VAL A 41 12.25 -1.90 -2.28
C VAL A 41 12.53 -0.96 -1.11
N ILE A 42 13.07 0.23 -1.38
CA ILE A 42 13.35 1.24 -0.34
C ILE A 42 12.07 1.61 0.39
N SER A 43 10.99 1.89 -0.35
CA SER A 43 9.72 2.29 0.23
C SER A 43 9.07 1.17 1.00
N ALA A 44 9.12 -0.07 0.53
CA ALA A 44 8.57 -1.22 1.24
C ALA A 44 9.25 -1.38 2.61
N ILE A 45 10.57 -1.18 2.70
CA ILE A 45 11.30 -1.21 3.98
C ILE A 45 10.92 -0.01 4.86
N LEU A 46 11.04 1.21 4.33
CA LEU A 46 10.83 2.44 5.12
C LEU A 46 9.39 2.61 5.59
N ILE A 47 8.41 2.31 4.73
CA ILE A 47 6.98 2.37 5.06
C ILE A 47 6.63 1.27 6.06
N SER A 48 7.15 0.05 5.91
CA SER A 48 6.92 -1.02 6.90
C SER A 48 7.52 -0.67 8.26
N MET A 49 8.71 -0.08 8.29
CA MET A 49 9.33 0.40 9.53
C MET A 49 8.52 1.56 10.15
N GLY A 50 8.09 2.52 9.34
CA GLY A 50 7.22 3.62 9.79
C GLY A 50 5.87 3.11 10.31
N THR A 51 5.30 2.09 9.67
CA THR A 51 4.06 1.43 10.10
C THR A 51 4.28 0.72 11.43
N PHE A 52 5.36 -0.04 11.57
CA PHE A 52 5.71 -0.70 12.82
C PHE A 52 5.81 0.30 13.98
N LEU A 53 6.61 1.37 13.80
CA LEU A 53 6.76 2.43 14.79
C LEU A 53 5.44 3.14 15.06
N GLY A 54 4.67 3.44 14.01
CA GLY A 54 3.36 4.06 14.10
C GLY A 54 2.41 3.22 14.95
N THR A 55 2.32 1.92 14.69
CA THR A 55 1.50 0.99 15.48
C THR A 55 1.95 0.92 16.93
N VAL A 56 3.27 0.87 17.19
CA VAL A 56 3.80 0.88 18.57
C VAL A 56 3.40 2.15 19.32
N VAL A 57 3.50 3.32 18.67
CA VAL A 57 3.19 4.60 19.31
C VAL A 57 1.68 4.81 19.47
N THR A 58 0.90 4.50 18.44
CA THR A 58 -0.51 4.92 18.34
C THR A 58 -1.51 3.84 18.77
N VAL A 59 -1.11 2.58 18.72
CA VAL A 59 -2.00 1.44 19.03
C VAL A 59 -1.55 0.73 20.31
N THR A 60 -0.25 0.47 20.47
CA THR A 60 0.24 -0.30 21.62
C THR A 60 0.61 0.55 22.83
N GLY A 61 0.90 1.84 22.65
CA GLY A 61 1.35 2.71 23.75
C GLY A 61 2.60 2.16 24.45
N PHE A 62 3.47 1.45 23.72
CA PHE A 62 4.66 0.76 24.24
C PHE A 62 4.38 -0.37 25.26
N THR A 63 3.16 -0.90 25.34
CA THR A 63 2.87 -2.05 26.21
C THR A 63 3.64 -3.30 25.78
N PHE A 64 4.02 -4.13 26.77
CA PHE A 64 4.81 -5.34 26.57
C PHE A 64 4.18 -6.30 25.55
N VAL A 65 5.00 -6.72 24.58
CA VAL A 65 4.68 -7.71 23.55
C VAL A 65 4.28 -9.03 24.21
N ARG A 66 3.11 -9.57 23.86
CA ARG A 66 2.66 -10.91 24.23
C ARG A 66 2.65 -11.79 22.99
N ASN A 67 2.49 -13.11 23.15
CA ASN A 67 2.19 -14.02 22.04
C ASN A 67 3.27 -14.14 20.94
N ILE A 68 4.56 -13.93 21.25
CA ILE A 68 5.62 -14.10 20.25
C ILE A 68 5.67 -15.54 19.72
N ASP A 69 5.46 -16.53 20.59
CA ASP A 69 5.44 -17.96 20.21
C ASP A 69 4.26 -18.27 19.28
N VAL A 70 3.13 -17.60 19.52
CA VAL A 70 1.93 -17.70 18.67
C VAL A 70 2.19 -17.03 17.33
N LEU A 71 2.81 -15.85 17.30
CA LEU A 71 3.19 -15.18 16.06
C LEU A 71 4.08 -16.09 15.22
N LEU A 72 5.15 -16.63 15.79
CA LEU A 72 6.07 -17.53 15.09
C LEU A 72 5.34 -18.76 14.52
N SER A 73 4.43 -19.34 15.28
CA SER A 73 3.61 -20.48 14.84
C SER A 73 2.63 -20.11 13.72
N LEU A 74 2.11 -18.87 13.73
CA LEU A 74 1.14 -18.37 12.76
C LEU A 74 1.77 -17.60 11.59
N MET A 75 3.09 -17.41 11.55
CA MET A 75 3.77 -16.67 10.49
C MET A 75 3.38 -17.13 9.07
N PRO A 76 3.25 -18.44 8.76
CA PRO A 76 2.79 -18.86 7.44
C PRO A 76 1.42 -18.28 7.06
N PHE A 77 0.49 -18.22 8.02
CA PHE A 77 -0.84 -17.63 7.82
C PHE A 77 -0.78 -16.12 7.69
N VAL A 78 0.06 -15.43 8.48
CA VAL A 78 0.30 -13.99 8.34
C VAL A 78 0.75 -13.65 6.91
N LEU A 79 1.72 -14.40 6.38
CA LEU A 79 2.24 -14.18 5.04
C LEU A 79 1.18 -14.44 3.96
N ILE A 80 0.41 -15.52 4.06
CA ILE A 80 -0.65 -15.84 3.08
C ILE A 80 -1.76 -14.78 3.11
N LEU A 81 -2.20 -14.40 4.31
CA LEU A 81 -3.25 -13.38 4.48
C LEU A 81 -2.76 -12.02 3.98
N ALA A 82 -1.54 -11.60 4.34
CA ALA A 82 -0.98 -10.33 3.88
C ALA A 82 -0.82 -10.32 2.35
N LEU A 83 -0.39 -11.45 1.77
CA LEU A 83 -0.24 -11.59 0.32
C LEU A 83 -1.59 -11.43 -0.39
N GLY A 84 -2.62 -12.12 0.10
CA GLY A 84 -3.97 -12.05 -0.45
C GLY A 84 -4.60 -10.67 -0.25
N ASN A 85 -4.56 -10.14 0.97
CA ASN A 85 -5.14 -8.85 1.33
C ASN A 85 -4.57 -7.72 0.48
N SER A 86 -3.24 -7.59 0.46
CA SER A 86 -2.57 -6.54 -0.30
C SER A 86 -2.83 -6.60 -1.79
N LEU A 87 -3.01 -7.81 -2.35
CA LEU A 87 -3.39 -8.05 -3.74
C LEU A 87 -4.83 -7.61 -4.01
N PHE A 88 -5.80 -8.09 -3.20
CA PHE A 88 -7.21 -7.75 -3.37
C PHE A 88 -7.48 -6.26 -3.19
N GLU A 89 -6.86 -5.63 -2.18
CA GLU A 89 -6.94 -4.19 -2.02
C GLU A 89 -6.27 -3.42 -3.16
N GLY A 90 -5.19 -3.97 -3.72
CA GLY A 90 -4.57 -3.47 -4.94
C GLY A 90 -5.52 -3.45 -6.12
N ILE A 91 -6.31 -4.51 -6.27
CA ILE A 91 -7.32 -4.61 -7.32
C ILE A 91 -8.48 -3.63 -7.04
N LEU A 92 -9.05 -3.70 -5.84
CA LEU A 92 -10.28 -2.98 -5.50
C LEU A 92 -10.08 -1.46 -5.44
N TYR A 93 -9.07 -1.00 -4.68
CA TYR A 93 -8.91 0.42 -4.36
C TYR A 93 -7.98 1.18 -5.30
N ARG A 94 -7.28 0.49 -6.20
CA ARG A 94 -6.32 1.14 -7.10
C ARG A 94 -6.57 0.73 -8.53
N ASN A 95 -6.51 -0.55 -8.82
CA ASN A 95 -6.63 -1.05 -10.18
C ASN A 95 -7.95 -0.65 -10.84
N THR A 96 -9.07 -0.88 -10.16
CA THR A 96 -10.41 -0.51 -10.65
C THR A 96 -10.52 0.99 -10.94
N ILE A 97 -9.96 1.84 -10.06
CA ILE A 97 -9.99 3.30 -10.21
C ILE A 97 -9.11 3.72 -11.40
N ILE A 98 -7.86 3.25 -11.45
CA ILE A 98 -6.89 3.58 -12.49
C ILE A 98 -7.38 3.11 -13.86
N ALA A 99 -7.78 1.85 -13.99
CA ALA A 99 -8.22 1.27 -15.26
C ALA A 99 -9.49 1.97 -15.80
N SER A 100 -10.36 2.46 -14.92
CA SER A 100 -11.61 3.11 -15.32
C SER A 100 -11.44 4.60 -15.64
N LEU A 101 -10.55 5.30 -14.93
CA LEU A 101 -10.51 6.76 -14.95
C LEU A 101 -9.32 7.36 -15.72
N THR A 102 -8.25 6.60 -15.98
CA THR A 102 -7.07 7.13 -16.72
C THR A 102 -7.35 7.48 -18.18
N THR A 103 -8.49 7.08 -18.75
CA THR A 103 -8.91 7.45 -20.10
C THR A 103 -9.67 8.79 -20.16
N VAL A 104 -10.11 9.30 -19.01
CA VAL A 104 -11.00 10.48 -18.91
C VAL A 104 -10.49 11.56 -17.96
N LEU A 105 -9.58 11.21 -17.04
CA LEU A 105 -8.96 12.11 -16.07
C LEU A 105 -7.44 12.09 -16.19
N ASP A 106 -6.82 13.20 -15.78
CA ASP A 106 -5.36 13.30 -15.71
C ASP A 106 -4.78 12.43 -14.60
N LYS A 107 -3.49 12.07 -14.75
CA LYS A 107 -2.73 11.26 -13.77
C LYS A 107 -2.94 11.72 -12.33
N ASN A 108 -2.83 13.02 -12.06
CA ASN A 108 -2.88 13.53 -10.69
C ASN A 108 -4.27 13.38 -10.05
N ASP A 109 -5.33 13.55 -10.83
CA ASP A 109 -6.71 13.41 -10.34
C ASP A 109 -7.04 11.95 -10.04
N VAL A 110 -6.61 11.02 -10.92
CA VAL A 110 -6.77 9.58 -10.67
C VAL A 110 -6.02 9.15 -9.41
N VAL A 111 -4.78 9.64 -9.22
CA VAL A 111 -4.01 9.35 -8.01
C VAL A 111 -4.68 9.93 -6.76
N LEU A 112 -5.22 11.14 -6.82
CA LEU A 112 -5.91 11.78 -5.71
C LEU A 112 -7.19 11.02 -5.34
N LEU A 113 -7.98 10.59 -6.32
CA LEU A 113 -9.16 9.77 -6.07
C LEU A 113 -8.78 8.44 -5.41
N GLY A 114 -7.77 7.74 -5.95
CA GLY A 114 -7.28 6.51 -5.34
C GLY A 114 -6.81 6.69 -3.89
N ALA A 115 -6.12 7.81 -3.61
CA ALA A 115 -5.72 8.19 -2.26
C ALA A 115 -6.93 8.39 -1.32
N ILE A 116 -7.96 9.12 -1.78
CA ILE A 116 -9.16 9.39 -0.98
C ILE A 116 -9.91 8.09 -0.68
N PHE A 117 -10.19 7.26 -1.69
CA PHE A 117 -10.92 6.01 -1.50
C PHE A 117 -10.18 5.06 -0.57
N PHE A 118 -8.88 4.91 -0.77
CA PHE A 118 -8.06 4.05 0.08
C PHE A 118 -7.97 4.59 1.52
N GLY A 119 -7.79 5.90 1.69
CA GLY A 119 -7.79 6.53 3.01
C GLY A 119 -9.10 6.32 3.76
N VAL A 120 -10.24 6.65 3.13
CA VAL A 120 -11.58 6.51 3.76
C VAL A 120 -11.88 5.07 4.12
N ALA A 121 -11.52 4.10 3.27
CA ALA A 121 -11.69 2.69 3.55
C ALA A 121 -10.94 2.24 4.83
N HIS A 122 -9.90 2.97 5.23
CA HIS A 122 -9.08 2.69 6.40
C HIS A 122 -9.49 3.48 7.66
N TYR A 123 -10.69 4.09 7.69
CA TYR A 123 -11.17 4.76 8.90
C TYR A 123 -11.17 3.86 10.14
N PHE A 124 -11.45 2.57 9.97
CA PHE A 124 -11.41 1.57 11.06
C PHE A 124 -10.12 0.73 11.05
N GLY A 125 -9.08 1.20 10.37
CA GLY A 125 -7.77 0.56 10.34
C GLY A 125 -6.98 0.74 11.63
N ALA A 126 -5.69 0.40 11.58
CA ALA A 126 -4.76 0.57 12.68
C ALA A 126 -3.53 1.39 12.22
N PRO A 127 -3.37 2.65 12.68
CA PRO A 127 -4.28 3.40 13.55
C PRO A 127 -5.61 3.73 12.88
N GLY A 128 -6.66 3.88 13.69
CA GLY A 128 -8.00 4.22 13.24
C GLY A 128 -8.28 5.72 13.20
N GLY A 129 -9.51 6.07 12.85
CA GLY A 129 -10.04 7.42 12.81
C GLY A 129 -9.39 8.32 11.74
N PRO A 130 -9.53 9.65 11.88
CA PRO A 130 -8.98 10.60 10.91
C PRO A 130 -7.48 10.47 10.66
N LEU A 131 -6.69 10.11 11.69
CA LEU A 131 -5.26 9.88 11.55
C LEU A 131 -4.98 8.72 10.59
N GLY A 132 -5.66 7.58 10.80
CA GLY A 132 -5.60 6.43 9.90
C GLY A 132 -5.96 6.80 8.46
N VAL A 133 -7.05 7.55 8.28
CA VAL A 133 -7.50 8.02 6.95
C VAL A 133 -6.41 8.83 6.25
N VAL A 134 -5.78 9.78 6.94
CA VAL A 134 -4.73 10.63 6.33
C VAL A 134 -3.48 9.79 6.01
N MET A 135 -3.03 8.95 6.95
CA MET A 135 -1.85 8.11 6.74
C MET A 135 -2.04 7.12 5.59
N SER A 136 -3.16 6.40 5.59
CA SER A 136 -3.51 5.49 4.51
C SER A 136 -3.73 6.25 3.21
N GLY A 137 -4.34 7.44 3.21
CA GLY A 137 -4.50 8.25 2.01
C GLY A 137 -3.16 8.64 1.37
N VAL A 138 -2.18 9.08 2.16
CA VAL A 138 -0.82 9.39 1.68
C VAL A 138 -0.15 8.17 1.08
N LEU A 139 -0.31 7.01 1.71
CA LEU A 139 0.16 5.74 1.15
C LEU A 139 -0.57 5.40 -0.16
N GLY A 140 -1.89 5.47 -0.18
CA GLY A 140 -2.73 5.20 -1.35
C GLY A 140 -2.34 6.07 -2.55
N TRP A 141 -2.06 7.35 -2.30
CA TRP A 141 -1.49 8.26 -3.30
C TRP A 141 -0.19 7.71 -3.90
N TYR A 142 0.73 7.27 -3.04
CA TYR A 142 2.04 6.76 -3.46
C TYR A 142 1.92 5.46 -4.24
N LEU A 143 1.08 4.53 -3.76
CA LEU A 143 0.81 3.25 -4.40
C LEU A 143 0.14 3.43 -5.77
N CYS A 144 -0.89 4.29 -5.88
CA CYS A 144 -1.53 4.61 -7.16
C CYS A 144 -0.55 5.20 -8.16
N ARG A 145 0.31 6.12 -7.72
CA ARG A 145 1.34 6.71 -8.58
C ARG A 145 2.32 5.65 -9.08
N SER A 146 2.73 4.72 -8.23
CA SER A 146 3.61 3.61 -8.65
C SER A 146 2.97 2.78 -9.76
N MET A 147 1.67 2.51 -9.68
CA MET A 147 0.96 1.72 -10.68
C MET A 147 0.85 2.44 -12.03
N ILE A 148 0.49 3.73 -12.01
CA ILE A 148 0.37 4.52 -13.24
C ILE A 148 1.72 4.65 -13.93
N GLU A 149 2.79 4.95 -13.20
CA GLU A 149 4.11 5.20 -13.78
C GLU A 149 4.78 3.93 -14.30
N THR A 150 4.62 2.80 -13.58
CA THR A 150 5.16 1.49 -14.02
C THR A 150 4.24 0.75 -14.99
N LYS A 151 2.99 1.18 -15.13
CA LYS A 151 1.93 0.43 -15.82
C LYS A 151 1.73 -0.99 -15.27
N GLY A 152 1.84 -1.17 -13.96
CA GLY A 152 1.66 -2.48 -13.32
C GLY A 152 1.45 -2.43 -11.82
N LEU A 153 0.98 -3.55 -11.26
CA LEU A 153 0.57 -3.67 -9.88
C LEU A 153 1.75 -3.94 -8.92
N PHE A 154 2.83 -4.54 -9.42
CA PHE A 154 3.83 -5.18 -8.56
C PHE A 154 4.51 -4.25 -7.55
N ALA A 155 4.90 -3.03 -7.96
CA ALA A 155 5.52 -2.07 -7.03
C ALA A 155 4.57 -1.70 -5.90
N SER A 156 3.31 -1.40 -6.23
CA SER A 156 2.27 -1.12 -5.24
C SER A 156 2.01 -2.31 -4.33
N TRP A 157 1.91 -3.51 -4.91
CA TRP A 157 1.63 -4.73 -4.18
C TRP A 157 2.75 -5.08 -3.21
N LEU A 158 4.01 -5.02 -3.63
CA LEU A 158 5.16 -5.33 -2.78
C LEU A 158 5.24 -4.42 -1.54
N ILE A 159 5.03 -3.11 -1.74
CA ILE A 159 5.05 -2.13 -0.64
C ILE A 159 3.92 -2.44 0.35
N HIS A 160 2.71 -2.66 -0.16
CA HIS A 160 1.54 -2.91 0.66
C HIS A 160 1.61 -4.28 1.37
N PHE A 161 2.12 -5.31 0.69
CA PHE A 161 2.32 -6.64 1.25
C PHE A 161 3.22 -6.61 2.49
N LEU A 162 4.38 -5.96 2.44
CA LEU A 162 5.26 -5.89 3.61
C LEU A 162 4.64 -5.09 4.76
N GLN A 163 3.85 -4.07 4.45
CA GLN A 163 3.08 -3.35 5.47
C GLN A 163 2.02 -4.25 6.12
N ASP A 164 1.28 -5.04 5.34
CA ASP A 164 0.27 -5.97 5.86
C ASP A 164 0.92 -7.05 6.74
N VAL A 165 2.12 -7.50 6.40
CA VAL A 165 2.89 -8.41 7.28
C VAL A 165 3.14 -7.76 8.64
N VAL A 166 3.49 -6.47 8.69
CA VAL A 166 3.67 -5.73 9.95
C VAL A 166 2.35 -5.60 10.71
N ILE A 167 1.27 -5.18 10.04
CA ILE A 167 -0.04 -4.98 10.69
C ILE A 167 -0.58 -6.29 11.24
N PHE A 168 -0.59 -7.36 10.46
CA PHE A 168 -1.11 -8.67 10.89
C PHE A 168 -0.23 -9.30 11.98
N SER A 169 1.09 -9.09 11.94
CA SER A 169 1.95 -9.47 13.05
C SER A 169 1.59 -8.70 14.32
N ALA A 170 1.37 -7.39 14.22
CA ALA A 170 0.99 -6.56 15.36
C ALA A 170 -0.36 -6.99 15.97
N VAL A 171 -1.36 -7.34 15.15
CA VAL A 171 -2.64 -7.90 15.64
C VAL A 171 -2.40 -9.10 16.56
N ILE A 172 -1.56 -10.06 16.13
CA ILE A 172 -1.31 -11.28 16.88
C ILE A 172 -0.57 -11.00 18.19
N LEU A 173 0.47 -10.16 18.13
CA LEU A 173 1.27 -9.78 19.30
C LEU A 173 0.45 -9.08 20.38
N LEU A 174 -0.62 -8.39 19.99
CA LEU A 174 -1.51 -7.66 20.89
C LEU A 174 -2.75 -8.45 21.30
N GLY A 175 -3.03 -9.58 20.64
CA GLY A 175 -4.25 -10.35 20.86
C GLY A 175 -5.50 -9.68 20.27
N GLY A 176 -5.32 -8.87 19.22
CA GLY A 176 -6.34 -7.99 18.63
C GLY A 176 -6.03 -6.51 18.88
N PHE A 177 -6.64 -5.62 18.08
CA PHE A 177 -6.50 -4.18 18.26
C PHE A 177 -7.50 -3.57 19.26
N GLY A 178 -8.35 -4.39 19.88
CA GLY A 178 -9.27 -3.94 20.95
C GLY A 178 -10.20 -2.77 20.55
N ILE A 179 -10.48 -2.62 19.25
CA ILE A 179 -11.48 -1.70 18.71
C ILE A 179 -12.90 -2.19 18.98
#